data_AF-A0A5E7C0F3-F1
#
_entry.id   AF-A0A5E7C0F3-F1
#
_cell.length_a   1.000
_cell.length_b   1.000
_cell.length_c   1.000
_cell.angle_alpha   90.00
_cell.angle_beta   90.00
_cell.angle_gamma   90.00
#
_symmetry.space_group_name_H-M   'P 1'
#
loop_
_entity.id
_entity.type
_entity.pdbx_description
1 polymer ?
#
loop_
_entity_poly.entity_id
_entity_poly.type
_entity_poly.pdbx_seq_one_letter_code
_entity_poly.pdbx_strand_id
1 'polypeptide(L)'
;MRWSEFPKWLKAIIVAAILTLFVLGALKYPGNLVYYALLSLVANVLLYFGFRANAIFFDTFIGVFFWLGFWMKLSFRLAFMDGKFVDAGAFDGSIDAMDRVALVSSCGLSALILASYLREKLIFNYPRILPENAQDGLFWLYEKHRRLVLCGFLIFIVFIGFSNIYLGIYQRGEVVRTVLPFGLNRMIVWLLFFGLAATMTVILNFEFRLSKKTFWLAVIYSFLEGAISSVSQLSRAMILNSGSILYGAIFQARLGALTLKKRLVVVVLLAFFGLFVSSAIGVTYVRNHAYVGELFELKKRMAMEESEQKASTYATPADKAVYVKENVIKQSVVGVAALFLDRWVGIEGVMAVSSYPHLGWDLWRQGWAEVYDENKLSFYDSNMILSAYRFANTSKFHFVSLSGIVAFFFYPGSYIFLFFSMVCLGVAAGLLELLVYRFGGKNLILCSLFGQIIAYRFMNFGYVPAQSYLLFGSIALYVFLLCFVDKTLIYARSKFAT
;
A
#
# COMPACT_ATOMS: atom_id res chain seq x y z
N MET A 1 -9.44 -15.34 2.84
CA MET A 1 -9.29 -16.57 3.66
C MET A 1 -9.76 -16.23 5.06
N ARG A 2 -10.49 -17.12 5.71
CA ARG A 2 -10.98 -16.86 7.08
C ARG A 2 -9.97 -17.36 8.11
N TRP A 3 -9.93 -16.75 9.29
CA TRP A 3 -9.10 -17.22 10.39
C TRP A 3 -9.33 -18.70 10.70
N SER A 4 -10.59 -19.16 10.61
CA SER A 4 -10.98 -20.56 10.82
C SER A 4 -10.39 -21.52 9.77
N GLU A 5 -10.05 -21.04 8.58
CA GLU A 5 -9.54 -21.86 7.47
C GLU A 5 -8.04 -22.13 7.57
N PHE A 6 -7.29 -21.43 8.42
CA PHE A 6 -5.88 -21.70 8.62
C PHE A 6 -5.67 -23.00 9.43
N PRO A 7 -4.65 -23.81 9.08
CA PRO A 7 -4.27 -24.97 9.87
C PRO A 7 -4.01 -24.60 11.33
N LYS A 8 -4.38 -25.49 12.27
CA LYS A 8 -4.20 -25.25 13.72
C LYS A 8 -2.74 -24.90 14.09
N TRP A 9 -1.78 -25.62 13.51
CA TRP A 9 -0.35 -25.37 13.75
C TRP A 9 0.09 -23.97 13.31
N LEU A 10 -0.40 -23.49 12.16
CA LEU A 10 -0.04 -22.17 11.65
C LEU A 10 -0.61 -21.06 12.54
N LYS A 11 -1.85 -21.23 13.02
CA LYS A 11 -2.46 -20.31 13.99
C LYS A 11 -1.67 -20.26 15.29
N ALA A 12 -1.23 -21.42 15.80
CA ALA A 12 -0.41 -21.50 17.00
C ALA A 12 0.93 -20.77 16.81
N ILE A 13 1.59 -20.93 15.66
CA ILE A 13 2.83 -20.20 15.34
C ILE A 13 2.59 -18.69 15.30
N ILE A 14 1.53 -18.22 14.63
CA ILE A 14 1.21 -16.79 14.54
C ILE A 14 0.94 -16.21 15.94
N VAL A 15 0.12 -16.88 16.74
CA VAL A 15 -0.20 -16.45 18.11
C VAL A 15 1.05 -16.45 18.98
N ALA A 16 1.89 -17.50 18.92
CA ALA A 16 3.15 -17.56 19.65
C ALA A 16 4.10 -16.42 19.24
N ALA A 17 4.23 -16.14 17.94
CA ALA A 17 5.04 -15.03 17.45
C ALA A 17 4.52 -13.67 17.95
N ILE A 18 3.20 -13.46 17.93
CA ILE A 18 2.57 -12.23 18.44
C ILE A 18 2.84 -12.08 19.94
N LEU A 19 2.65 -13.14 20.73
CA LEU A 19 2.85 -13.13 22.17
C LEU A 19 4.32 -12.89 22.54
N THR A 20 5.24 -13.60 21.88
CA THR A 20 6.68 -13.40 22.09
C THR A 20 7.08 -11.97 21.77
N LEU A 21 6.63 -11.43 20.63
CA LEU A 21 6.95 -10.06 20.26
C LEU A 21 6.33 -9.03 21.21
N PHE A 22 5.10 -9.27 21.69
CA PHE A 22 4.47 -8.45 22.70
C PHE A 22 5.27 -8.43 24.01
N VAL A 23 5.69 -9.59 24.52
CA VAL A 23 6.49 -9.66 25.75
C VAL A 23 7.82 -8.94 25.58
N LEU A 24 8.54 -9.18 24.49
CA LEU A 24 9.83 -8.52 24.22
C LEU A 24 9.67 -7.00 24.06
N GLY A 25 8.60 -6.55 23.40
CA GLY A 25 8.27 -5.13 23.27
C GLY A 25 7.89 -4.50 24.61
N ALA A 26 7.07 -5.18 25.40
CA ALA A 26 6.60 -4.73 26.72
C ALA A 26 7.75 -4.53 27.71
N LEU A 27 8.73 -5.45 27.73
CA LEU A 27 9.91 -5.35 28.59
C LEU A 27 10.79 -4.12 28.28
N LYS A 28 10.69 -3.59 27.06
CA LYS A 28 11.49 -2.44 26.58
C LYS A 28 10.65 -1.19 26.32
N TYR A 29 9.36 -1.22 26.62
CA TYR A 29 8.49 -0.06 26.42
C TYR A 29 8.77 0.96 27.52
N PRO A 30 9.21 2.19 27.19
CA PRO A 30 9.59 3.19 28.20
C PRO A 30 8.38 3.80 28.91
N GLY A 31 7.21 3.78 28.27
CA GLY A 31 5.99 4.41 28.77
C GLY A 31 5.13 3.50 29.64
N ASN A 32 3.87 3.89 29.83
CA ASN A 32 2.89 3.11 30.58
C ASN A 32 2.50 1.84 29.80
N LEU A 33 2.77 0.68 30.40
CA LEU A 33 2.48 -0.63 29.82
C LEU A 33 1.00 -0.81 29.45
N VAL A 34 0.07 -0.15 30.14
CA VAL A 34 -1.37 -0.21 29.84
C VAL A 34 -1.66 0.35 28.44
N TYR A 35 -1.00 1.44 28.04
CA TYR A 35 -1.22 2.02 26.72
C TYR A 35 -0.58 1.19 25.60
N TYR A 36 0.59 0.61 25.85
CA TYR A 36 1.19 -0.35 24.91
C TYR A 36 0.34 -1.63 24.77
N ALA A 37 -0.20 -2.14 25.88
CA ALA A 37 -1.12 -3.27 25.89
C ALA A 37 -2.43 -2.95 25.16
N LEU A 38 -2.98 -1.75 25.34
CA LEU A 38 -4.16 -1.28 24.60
C LEU A 38 -3.89 -1.24 23.09
N LEU A 39 -2.79 -0.62 22.65
CA LEU A 39 -2.40 -0.60 21.24
C LEU A 39 -2.24 -2.02 20.69
N SER A 40 -1.60 -2.90 21.47
CA SER A 40 -1.41 -4.31 21.11
C SER A 40 -2.72 -5.04 20.93
N LEU A 41 -3.66 -4.86 21.86
CA LEU A 41 -5.00 -5.46 21.76
C LEU A 41 -5.73 -4.94 20.53
N VAL A 42 -5.82 -3.62 20.37
CA VAL A 42 -6.56 -2.98 19.27
C VAL A 42 -5.99 -3.38 17.91
N ALA A 43 -4.68 -3.35 17.72
CA ALA A 43 -4.06 -3.72 16.45
C ALA A 43 -4.26 -5.20 16.09
N ASN A 44 -4.17 -6.10 17.08
CA ASN A 44 -4.41 -7.53 16.84
C ASN A 44 -5.91 -7.84 16.63
N VAL A 45 -6.82 -7.12 17.27
CA VAL A 45 -8.26 -7.19 16.99
C VAL A 45 -8.54 -6.69 15.57
N LEU A 46 -7.95 -5.57 15.15
CA LEU A 46 -8.09 -5.06 13.79
C LEU A 46 -7.59 -6.07 12.75
N LEU A 47 -6.42 -6.70 12.99
CA LEU A 47 -5.91 -7.76 12.13
C LEU A 47 -6.90 -8.94 12.05
N TYR A 48 -7.43 -9.40 13.19
CA TYR A 48 -8.43 -10.46 13.24
C TYR A 48 -9.70 -10.09 12.46
N PHE A 49 -10.18 -8.85 12.59
CA PHE A 49 -11.33 -8.34 11.84
C PHE A 49 -11.11 -8.39 10.33
N GLY A 50 -9.87 -8.24 9.86
CA GLY A 50 -9.50 -8.42 8.46
C GLY A 50 -9.69 -9.84 7.92
N PHE A 51 -9.77 -10.86 8.78
CA PHE A 51 -9.90 -12.27 8.39
C PHE A 51 -11.12 -12.98 8.99
N ARG A 52 -12.10 -12.23 9.52
CA ARG A 52 -13.36 -12.80 10.03
C ARG A 52 -14.27 -13.29 8.90
N ALA A 53 -15.33 -14.01 9.26
CA ALA A 53 -16.18 -14.70 8.28
C ALA A 53 -16.83 -13.77 7.23
N ASN A 54 -17.17 -12.55 7.66
CA ASN A 54 -17.86 -11.53 6.86
C ASN A 54 -16.94 -10.36 6.47
N ALA A 55 -15.61 -10.52 6.59
CA ALA A 55 -14.69 -9.49 6.14
C ALA A 55 -14.79 -9.28 4.63
N ILE A 56 -14.68 -8.02 4.18
CA ILE A 56 -14.44 -7.67 2.78
C ILE A 56 -12.95 -7.49 2.53
N PHE A 57 -12.53 -7.31 1.27
CA PHE A 57 -11.12 -7.21 0.95
C PHE A 57 -10.48 -5.97 1.58
N PHE A 58 -11.17 -4.83 1.63
CA PHE A 58 -10.71 -3.64 2.33
C PHE A 58 -10.37 -3.92 3.80
N ASP A 59 -11.19 -4.67 4.54
CA ASP A 59 -10.87 -5.03 5.93
C ASP A 59 -9.57 -5.82 6.03
N THR A 60 -9.39 -6.79 5.14
CA THR A 60 -8.19 -7.61 5.11
C THR A 60 -6.97 -6.73 4.89
N PHE A 61 -6.98 -5.89 3.86
CA PHE A 61 -5.82 -5.08 3.52
C PHE A 61 -5.56 -3.97 4.53
N ILE A 62 -6.58 -3.26 5.01
CA ILE A 62 -6.39 -2.22 6.02
C ILE A 62 -5.89 -2.82 7.34
N GLY A 63 -6.43 -3.98 7.74
CA GLY A 63 -6.00 -4.67 8.95
C GLY A 63 -4.55 -5.13 8.87
N VAL A 64 -4.13 -5.72 7.74
CA VAL A 64 -2.73 -6.10 7.52
C VAL A 64 -1.82 -4.88 7.48
N PHE A 65 -2.13 -3.86 6.67
CA PHE A 65 -1.29 -2.68 6.52
C PHE A 65 -1.10 -1.91 7.82
N PHE A 66 -2.17 -1.73 8.61
CA PHE A 66 -2.08 -1.01 9.87
C PHE A 66 -1.43 -1.86 10.95
N TRP A 67 -1.65 -3.18 10.98
CA TRP A 67 -0.91 -4.05 11.89
C TRP A 67 0.60 -4.02 11.61
N LEU A 68 1.00 -4.03 10.33
CA LEU A 68 2.41 -3.93 9.93
C LEU A 68 3.02 -2.56 10.27
N GLY A 69 2.36 -1.46 9.88
CA GLY A 69 2.87 -0.10 10.04
C GLY A 69 2.81 0.46 11.46
N PHE A 70 1.92 -0.07 12.31
CA PHE A 70 1.77 0.40 13.69
C PHE A 70 2.38 -0.59 14.69
N TRP A 71 1.67 -1.68 14.97
CA TRP A 71 2.02 -2.56 16.09
C TRP A 71 3.27 -3.38 15.84
N MET A 72 3.38 -4.02 14.67
CA MET A 72 4.55 -4.84 14.34
C MET A 72 5.81 -3.98 14.27
N LYS A 73 5.74 -2.83 13.57
CA LYS A 73 6.86 -1.90 13.45
C LYS A 73 7.32 -1.38 14.81
N LEU A 74 6.39 -0.94 15.66
CA LEU A 74 6.71 -0.48 17.01
C LEU A 74 7.35 -1.58 17.86
N SER A 75 6.68 -2.73 17.97
CA SER A 75 7.11 -3.82 18.84
C SER A 75 8.44 -4.42 18.40
N PHE A 76 8.67 -4.54 17.09
CA PHE A 76 9.94 -5.02 16.56
C PHE A 76 11.07 -4.03 16.83
N ARG A 77 10.84 -2.73 16.63
CA ARG A 77 11.88 -1.71 16.89
C ARG A 77 12.22 -1.63 18.37
N LEU A 78 11.24 -1.73 19.27
CA LEU A 78 11.48 -1.83 20.71
C LEU A 78 12.29 -3.09 21.05
N ALA A 79 11.85 -4.25 20.57
CA ALA A 79 12.48 -5.53 20.90
C ALA A 79 13.92 -5.64 20.38
N PHE A 80 14.19 -5.19 19.15
CA PHE A 80 15.42 -5.54 18.41
C PHE A 80 16.21 -4.35 17.85
N MET A 81 15.71 -3.11 17.94
CA MET A 81 16.35 -1.93 17.33
C MET A 81 16.40 -0.72 18.27
N ASP A 82 16.48 -0.97 19.58
CA ASP A 82 16.58 0.04 20.64
C ASP A 82 15.51 1.14 20.58
N GLY A 83 14.34 0.84 20.01
CA GLY A 83 13.24 1.79 19.88
C GLY A 83 13.54 3.00 18.97
N LYS A 84 14.58 2.95 18.13
CA LYS A 84 14.91 4.07 17.22
C LYS A 84 13.94 4.10 16.05
N PHE A 85 13.55 5.28 15.58
CA PHE A 85 12.72 5.49 14.39
C PHE A 85 13.38 6.52 13.46
N VAL A 86 13.13 6.38 12.16
CA VAL A 86 13.53 7.36 11.14
C VAL A 86 12.30 8.21 10.82
N ASP A 87 12.49 9.49 10.49
CA ASP A 87 11.42 10.42 10.11
C ASP A 87 10.34 10.62 11.19
N ALA A 88 10.72 10.53 12.46
CA ALA A 88 9.86 10.73 13.63
C ALA A 88 9.78 12.20 14.12
N GLY A 89 10.32 13.15 13.37
CA GLY A 89 10.16 14.59 13.65
C GLY A 89 10.70 15.02 15.01
N ALA A 90 9.91 15.80 15.75
CA ALA A 90 10.23 16.31 17.10
C ALA A 90 10.07 15.27 18.23
N PHE A 91 9.79 14.00 17.89
CA PHE A 91 9.66 12.93 18.87
C PHE A 91 11.01 12.67 19.58
N ASP A 92 11.00 12.80 20.90
CA ASP A 92 12.20 12.71 21.74
C ASP A 92 12.36 11.37 22.47
N GLY A 93 11.38 10.47 22.34
CA GLY A 93 11.37 9.20 23.06
C GLY A 93 10.99 9.29 24.54
N SER A 94 10.53 10.47 25.01
CA SER A 94 10.05 10.64 26.37
C SER A 94 8.85 9.73 26.67
N ILE A 95 8.64 9.46 27.96
CA ILE A 95 7.54 8.64 28.47
C ILE A 95 6.19 9.15 27.97
N ASP A 96 5.94 10.45 28.14
CA ASP A 96 4.68 11.08 27.75
C ASP A 96 4.46 11.05 26.23
N ALA A 97 5.53 11.25 25.43
CA ALA A 97 5.44 11.17 23.98
C ALA A 97 5.11 9.74 23.52
N MET A 98 5.73 8.73 24.12
CA MET A 98 5.46 7.32 23.81
C MET A 98 4.03 6.90 24.15
N ASP A 99 3.53 7.35 25.30
CA ASP A 99 2.17 7.10 25.74
C ASP A 99 1.15 7.77 24.81
N ARG A 100 1.41 9.02 24.42
CA ARG A 100 0.58 9.75 23.47
C ARG A 100 0.52 9.04 22.12
N VAL A 101 1.64 8.56 21.60
CA VAL A 101 1.71 7.81 20.35
C VAL A 101 0.87 6.53 20.41
N ALA A 102 0.93 5.79 21.50
CA ALA A 102 0.14 4.58 21.70
C ALA A 102 -1.37 4.90 21.76
N LEU A 103 -1.77 5.97 22.45
CA LEU A 103 -3.16 6.39 22.57
C LEU A 103 -3.74 6.88 21.23
N VAL A 104 -3.02 7.75 20.50
CA VAL A 104 -3.46 8.27 19.19
C VAL A 104 -3.64 7.12 18.20
N SER A 105 -2.70 6.19 18.17
CA SER A 105 -2.77 5.00 17.33
C SER A 105 -3.96 4.12 17.71
N SER A 106 -4.13 3.84 19.01
CA SER A 106 -5.25 3.04 19.51
C SER A 106 -6.60 3.65 19.14
N CYS A 107 -6.73 4.98 19.22
CA CYS A 107 -7.93 5.71 18.83
C CYS A 107 -8.27 5.50 17.34
N GLY A 108 -7.30 5.77 16.45
CA GLY A 108 -7.51 5.63 15.00
C GLY A 108 -7.79 4.19 14.55
N LEU A 109 -7.12 3.22 15.15
CA LEU A 109 -7.34 1.79 14.82
C LEU A 109 -8.68 1.28 15.38
N SER A 110 -9.10 1.74 16.57
CA SER A 110 -10.42 1.39 17.14
C SER A 110 -11.57 1.91 16.28
N ALA A 111 -11.42 3.09 15.70
CA ALA A 111 -12.38 3.64 14.75
C ALA A 111 -12.56 2.74 13.50
N LEU A 112 -11.49 2.14 12.98
CA LEU A 112 -11.57 1.21 11.85
C LEU A 112 -12.24 -0.12 12.23
N ILE A 113 -12.05 -0.61 13.47
CA ILE A 113 -12.79 -1.76 13.98
C ILE A 113 -14.29 -1.46 14.01
N LEU A 114 -14.67 -0.29 14.53
CA LEU A 114 -16.06 0.15 14.56
C LEU A 114 -16.63 0.31 13.14
N ALA A 115 -15.90 0.92 12.21
CA ALA A 115 -16.32 1.05 10.82
C ALA A 115 -16.56 -0.32 10.16
N SER A 116 -15.65 -1.27 10.38
CA SER A 116 -15.79 -2.62 9.88
C SER A 116 -17.03 -3.31 10.45
N TYR A 117 -17.26 -3.18 11.77
CA TYR A 117 -18.46 -3.70 12.45
C TYR A 117 -19.75 -3.09 11.90
N LEU A 118 -19.83 -1.76 11.81
CA LEU A 118 -21.00 -1.04 11.29
C LEU A 118 -21.32 -1.46 9.87
N ARG A 119 -20.30 -1.53 9.01
CA ARG A 119 -20.49 -1.94 7.62
C ARG A 119 -20.97 -3.39 7.53
N GLU A 120 -20.45 -4.31 8.34
CA GLU A 120 -20.92 -5.71 8.35
C GLU A 120 -22.41 -5.79 8.74
N LYS A 121 -22.83 -5.02 9.74
CA LYS A 121 -24.20 -5.08 10.28
C LYS A 121 -25.22 -4.33 9.43
N LEU A 122 -24.83 -3.19 8.88
CA LEU A 122 -25.77 -2.24 8.30
C LEU A 122 -25.67 -2.10 6.78
N ILE A 123 -24.56 -2.53 6.16
CA ILE A 123 -24.24 -2.16 4.77
C ILE A 123 -24.05 -3.37 3.86
N PHE A 124 -22.97 -4.14 4.03
CA PHE A 124 -22.56 -5.12 3.02
C PHE A 124 -21.63 -6.22 3.52
N ASN A 125 -21.96 -7.46 3.13
CA ASN A 125 -21.06 -8.61 3.18
C ASN A 125 -21.14 -9.39 1.87
N TYR A 126 -20.07 -10.08 1.49
CA TYR A 126 -20.09 -10.98 0.34
C TYR A 126 -21.05 -12.15 0.55
N PRO A 127 -21.74 -12.62 -0.51
CA PRO A 127 -22.54 -13.83 -0.43
C PRO A 127 -21.65 -15.06 -0.19
N ARG A 128 -22.23 -16.11 0.39
CA ARG A 128 -21.52 -17.37 0.70
C ARG A 128 -21.36 -18.30 -0.51
N ILE A 129 -22.04 -18.02 -1.61
CA ILE A 129 -22.01 -18.77 -2.85
C ILE A 129 -21.62 -17.80 -3.96
N LEU A 130 -20.82 -18.26 -4.93
CA LEU A 130 -20.52 -17.46 -6.10
C LEU A 130 -21.83 -17.09 -6.81
N PRO A 131 -22.12 -15.80 -6.97
CA PRO A 131 -23.28 -15.37 -7.72
C PRO A 131 -23.06 -15.59 -9.22
N GLU A 132 -24.14 -15.62 -10.00
CA GLU A 132 -24.01 -15.53 -11.45
C GLU A 132 -23.32 -14.20 -11.83
N ASN A 133 -22.33 -14.33 -12.70
CA ASN A 133 -21.53 -13.22 -13.20
C ASN A 133 -22.42 -12.27 -14.00
N ALA A 134 -22.39 -11.00 -13.64
CA ALA A 134 -22.86 -9.95 -14.53
C ALA A 134 -21.69 -9.57 -15.47
N GLN A 135 -21.99 -9.11 -16.68
CA GLN A 135 -21.09 -8.80 -17.82
C GLN A 135 -21.12 -9.80 -18.98
N ASP A 136 -22.31 -10.14 -19.48
CA ASP A 136 -22.45 -11.11 -20.58
C ASP A 136 -22.00 -10.57 -21.94
N GLY A 137 -22.05 -9.25 -22.17
CA GLY A 137 -21.58 -8.63 -23.41
C GLY A 137 -20.07 -8.68 -23.54
N LEU A 138 -19.36 -8.26 -22.48
CA LEU A 138 -17.91 -8.36 -22.40
C LEU A 138 -17.45 -9.83 -22.42
N PHE A 139 -18.14 -10.71 -21.69
CA PHE A 139 -17.83 -12.13 -21.69
C PHE A 139 -17.96 -12.74 -23.09
N TRP A 140 -19.02 -12.41 -23.82
CA TRP A 140 -19.22 -12.87 -25.20
C TRP A 140 -18.08 -12.44 -26.13
N LEU A 141 -17.67 -11.18 -26.07
CA LEU A 141 -16.54 -10.67 -26.86
C LEU A 141 -15.25 -11.43 -26.53
N TYR A 142 -15.02 -11.66 -25.23
CA TYR A 142 -13.86 -12.39 -24.74
C TYR A 142 -13.87 -13.85 -25.20
N GLU A 143 -14.99 -14.55 -25.07
CA GLU A 143 -15.14 -15.94 -25.50
C GLU A 143 -14.86 -16.10 -27.00
N LYS A 144 -15.43 -15.22 -27.83
CA LYS A 144 -15.27 -15.25 -29.28
C LYS A 144 -13.84 -14.93 -29.73
N HIS A 145 -13.16 -14.01 -29.06
CA HIS A 145 -11.85 -13.48 -29.48
C HIS A 145 -10.73 -13.71 -28.46
N ARG A 146 -10.85 -14.74 -27.62
CA ARG A 146 -9.97 -15.01 -26.47
C ARG A 146 -8.48 -14.83 -26.74
N ARG A 147 -7.95 -15.47 -27.79
CA ARG A 147 -6.53 -15.40 -28.14
C ARG A 147 -6.10 -13.98 -28.55
N LEU A 148 -6.93 -13.28 -29.32
CA LEU A 148 -6.67 -11.91 -29.74
C LEU A 148 -6.67 -10.96 -28.55
N VAL A 149 -7.61 -11.13 -27.60
CA VAL A 149 -7.65 -10.31 -26.38
C VAL A 149 -6.39 -10.54 -25.54
N LEU A 150 -5.98 -11.79 -25.31
CA LEU A 150 -4.79 -12.09 -24.51
C LEU A 150 -3.49 -11.61 -25.17
N CYS A 151 -3.32 -11.84 -26.48
CA CYS A 151 -2.14 -11.38 -27.21
C CYS A 151 -2.11 -9.85 -27.33
N GLY A 152 -3.24 -9.24 -27.68
CA GLY A 152 -3.38 -7.79 -27.79
C GLY A 152 -3.12 -7.09 -26.47
N PHE A 153 -3.65 -7.63 -25.37
CA PHE A 153 -3.39 -7.08 -24.04
C PHE A 153 -1.93 -7.22 -23.61
N LEU A 154 -1.24 -8.31 -24.00
CA LEU A 154 0.20 -8.47 -23.72
C LEU A 154 1.03 -7.41 -24.45
N ILE A 155 0.75 -7.23 -25.75
CA ILE A 155 1.39 -6.19 -26.57
C ILE A 155 1.12 -4.81 -25.96
N PHE A 156 -0.11 -4.56 -25.52
CA PHE A 156 -0.48 -3.29 -24.89
C PHE A 156 0.26 -3.04 -23.57
N ILE A 157 0.40 -4.04 -22.69
CA ILE A 157 1.19 -3.92 -21.45
C ILE A 157 2.65 -3.59 -21.77
N VAL A 158 3.26 -4.31 -22.72
CA VAL A 158 4.66 -4.10 -23.11
C VAL A 158 4.82 -2.71 -23.72
N PHE A 159 3.89 -2.28 -24.58
CA PHE A 159 3.89 -0.94 -25.18
C PHE A 159 3.82 0.15 -24.11
N ILE A 160 2.84 0.10 -23.19
CA ILE A 160 2.71 1.09 -22.12
C ILE A 160 3.95 1.09 -21.22
N GLY A 161 4.44 -0.09 -20.83
CA GLY A 161 5.62 -0.24 -19.99
C GLY A 161 6.88 0.35 -20.63
N PHE A 162 7.11 0.03 -21.91
CA PHE A 162 8.25 0.54 -22.69
C PHE A 162 8.14 2.04 -22.94
N SER A 163 7.00 2.54 -23.42
CA SER A 163 6.78 3.96 -23.66
C SER A 163 6.97 4.79 -22.40
N ASN A 164 6.53 4.31 -21.23
CA ASN A 164 6.72 5.02 -19.97
C ASN A 164 8.19 5.10 -19.54
N ILE A 165 8.98 4.03 -19.73
CA ILE A 165 10.43 4.08 -19.46
C ILE A 165 11.14 5.00 -20.45
N TYR A 166 10.84 4.83 -21.74
CA TYR A 166 11.52 5.56 -22.81
C TYR A 166 11.24 7.07 -22.77
N LEU A 167 9.99 7.45 -22.53
CA LEU A 167 9.58 8.86 -22.48
C LEU A 167 9.71 9.47 -21.07
N GLY A 168 9.94 8.68 -20.03
CA GLY A 168 9.97 9.16 -18.65
C GLY A 168 8.66 9.85 -18.23
N ILE A 169 7.51 9.23 -18.53
CA ILE A 169 6.18 9.81 -18.27
C ILE A 169 5.84 9.77 -16.78
N TYR A 170 6.07 8.63 -16.13
CA TYR A 170 5.87 8.45 -14.70
C TYR A 170 6.82 7.40 -14.13
N GLN A 171 7.78 7.86 -13.33
CA GLN A 171 8.75 7.03 -12.63
C GLN A 171 8.80 7.48 -11.17
N ARG A 172 8.56 6.55 -10.24
CA ARG A 172 8.50 6.88 -8.81
C ARG A 172 9.85 7.40 -8.32
N GLY A 173 9.84 8.65 -7.83
CA GLY A 173 11.03 9.33 -7.33
C GLY A 173 11.68 10.26 -8.34
N GLU A 174 11.18 10.35 -9.57
CA GLU A 174 11.70 11.24 -10.62
C GLU A 174 10.65 12.25 -11.07
N VAL A 175 11.13 13.40 -11.52
CA VAL A 175 10.34 14.43 -12.19
C VAL A 175 9.96 13.96 -13.60
N VAL A 176 8.81 14.39 -14.11
CA VAL A 176 8.32 14.02 -15.44
C VAL A 176 9.27 14.55 -16.52
N ARG A 177 9.74 13.68 -17.42
CA ARG A 177 10.65 14.07 -18.51
C ARG A 177 9.92 14.51 -19.77
N THR A 178 8.83 13.83 -20.11
CA THR A 178 8.02 14.13 -21.29
C THR A 178 6.57 14.42 -20.91
N VAL A 179 6.07 15.59 -21.28
CA VAL A 179 4.66 15.96 -21.16
C VAL A 179 3.97 15.74 -22.51
N LEU A 180 3.08 14.74 -22.55
CA LEU A 180 2.28 14.41 -23.72
C LEU A 180 1.11 15.41 -23.87
N PRO A 181 0.69 15.70 -25.12
CA PRO A 181 -0.45 16.58 -25.38
C PRO A 181 -1.75 16.01 -24.81
N PHE A 182 -2.74 16.88 -24.64
CA PHE A 182 -4.10 16.55 -24.18
C PHE A 182 -4.17 15.87 -22.79
N GLY A 183 -3.09 15.92 -22.00
CA GLY A 183 -3.05 15.32 -20.67
C GLY A 183 -2.92 13.79 -20.66
N LEU A 184 -2.42 13.19 -21.75
CA LEU A 184 -2.24 11.75 -21.88
C LEU A 184 -1.29 11.13 -20.84
N ASN A 185 -0.41 11.92 -20.20
CA ASN A 185 0.39 11.47 -19.06
C ASN A 185 -0.50 10.87 -17.97
N ARG A 186 -1.62 11.51 -17.65
CA ARG A 186 -2.54 11.05 -16.60
C ARG A 186 -3.17 9.71 -16.94
N MET A 187 -3.41 9.44 -18.22
CA MET A 187 -3.93 8.15 -18.68
C MET A 187 -2.87 7.04 -18.52
N ILE A 188 -1.62 7.30 -18.87
CA ILE A 188 -0.52 6.32 -18.72
C ILE A 188 -0.23 6.07 -17.24
N VAL A 189 -0.20 7.13 -16.42
CA VAL A 189 -0.10 7.03 -14.96
C VAL A 189 -1.22 6.14 -14.42
N TRP A 190 -2.47 6.41 -14.79
CA TRP A 190 -3.63 5.63 -14.36
C TRP A 190 -3.54 4.16 -14.78
N LEU A 191 -3.18 3.89 -16.04
CA LEU A 191 -2.99 2.54 -16.56
C LEU A 191 -1.96 1.75 -15.75
N LEU A 192 -0.80 2.36 -15.47
CA LEU A 192 0.28 1.73 -14.73
C LEU A 192 -0.02 1.59 -13.23
N PHE A 193 -0.77 2.52 -12.62
CA PHE A 193 -1.13 2.44 -11.21
C PHE A 193 -2.07 1.26 -10.93
N PHE A 194 -3.13 1.14 -11.73
CA PHE A 194 -4.08 0.05 -11.57
C PHE A 194 -4.90 -0.29 -12.81
N GLY A 195 -4.98 0.54 -13.86
CA GLY A 195 -5.86 0.29 -15.00
C GLY A 195 -5.56 -1.01 -15.73
N LEU A 196 -4.28 -1.34 -15.92
CA LEU A 196 -3.84 -2.62 -16.51
C LEU A 196 -4.18 -3.79 -15.57
N ALA A 197 -3.78 -3.72 -14.30
CA ALA A 197 -4.10 -4.72 -13.29
C ALA A 197 -5.62 -4.97 -13.16
N ALA A 198 -6.44 -3.91 -13.16
CA ALA A 198 -7.89 -4.00 -13.10
C ALA A 198 -8.47 -4.70 -14.33
N THR A 199 -7.96 -4.36 -15.53
CA THR A 199 -8.36 -5.05 -16.77
C THR A 199 -7.97 -6.52 -16.74
N MET A 200 -6.80 -6.84 -16.17
CA MET A 200 -6.39 -8.21 -15.95
C MET A 200 -7.35 -8.97 -15.02
N THR A 201 -7.89 -8.33 -13.98
CA THR A 201 -8.88 -8.98 -13.11
C THR A 201 -10.18 -9.33 -13.83
N VAL A 202 -10.59 -8.55 -14.84
CA VAL A 202 -11.75 -8.85 -15.69
C VAL A 202 -11.46 -10.05 -16.57
N ILE A 203 -10.29 -10.10 -17.22
CA ILE A 203 -9.82 -11.25 -17.99
C ILE A 203 -9.78 -12.51 -17.12
N LEU A 204 -9.25 -12.43 -15.89
CA LEU A 204 -9.22 -13.55 -14.95
C LEU A 204 -10.61 -14.06 -14.60
N ASN A 205 -11.57 -13.16 -14.39
CA ASN A 205 -12.95 -13.56 -14.11
C ASN A 205 -13.60 -14.29 -15.30
N PHE A 206 -13.27 -13.89 -16.53
CA PHE A 206 -13.74 -14.59 -17.74
C PHE A 206 -13.04 -15.93 -17.96
N GLU A 207 -11.74 -16.01 -17.73
CA GLU A 207 -10.99 -17.29 -17.75
C GLU A 207 -11.53 -18.27 -16.72
N PHE A 208 -11.91 -17.77 -15.54
CA PHE A 208 -12.57 -18.56 -14.51
C PHE A 208 -13.91 -19.15 -14.98
N ARG A 209 -14.71 -18.36 -15.72
CA ARG A 209 -16.00 -18.77 -16.28
C ARG A 209 -15.83 -19.78 -17.43
N LEU A 210 -14.84 -19.60 -18.30
CA LEU A 210 -14.60 -20.49 -19.45
C LEU A 210 -13.96 -21.82 -19.05
N SER A 211 -12.83 -21.80 -18.33
CA SER A 211 -12.09 -23.00 -18.02
C SER A 211 -11.28 -22.89 -16.73
N LYS A 212 -11.72 -23.72 -15.78
CA LYS A 212 -11.04 -23.99 -14.52
C LYS A 212 -9.57 -24.42 -14.67
N LYS A 213 -9.19 -25.01 -15.82
CA LYS A 213 -7.81 -25.45 -16.10
C LYS A 213 -6.90 -24.29 -16.53
N THR A 214 -7.39 -23.38 -17.37
CA THR A 214 -6.59 -22.26 -17.90
C THR A 214 -6.55 -21.07 -16.96
N PHE A 215 -7.49 -20.97 -16.02
CA PHE A 215 -7.54 -19.92 -15.00
C PHE A 215 -6.20 -19.69 -14.29
N TRP A 216 -5.51 -20.74 -13.85
CA TRP A 216 -4.23 -20.58 -13.12
C TRP A 216 -3.07 -20.16 -14.02
N LEU A 217 -3.13 -20.48 -15.32
CA LEU A 217 -2.18 -19.92 -16.30
C LEU A 217 -2.45 -18.43 -16.50
N ALA A 218 -3.71 -18.01 -16.54
CA ALA A 218 -4.07 -16.61 -16.59
C ALA A 218 -3.63 -15.87 -15.30
N VAL A 219 -3.69 -16.51 -14.13
CA VAL A 219 -3.13 -15.93 -12.89
C VAL A 219 -1.62 -15.69 -13.03
N ILE A 220 -0.86 -16.63 -13.58
CA ILE A 220 0.58 -16.41 -13.85
C ILE A 220 0.79 -15.25 -14.83
N TYR A 221 -0.05 -15.14 -15.86
CA TYR A 221 -0.02 -14.02 -16.80
C TYR A 221 -0.25 -12.67 -16.08
N SER A 222 -1.10 -12.61 -15.05
CA SER A 222 -1.28 -11.38 -14.25
C SER A 222 -0.02 -10.95 -13.49
N PHE A 223 0.89 -11.90 -13.18
CA PHE A 223 2.16 -11.58 -12.55
C PHE A 223 3.14 -10.94 -13.53
N LEU A 224 3.05 -11.28 -14.82
CA LEU A 224 3.84 -10.63 -15.88
C LEU A 224 3.44 -9.16 -16.03
N GLU A 225 2.13 -8.87 -16.02
CA GLU A 225 1.65 -7.48 -16.00
C GLU A 225 2.23 -6.72 -14.80
N GLY A 226 2.07 -7.25 -13.58
CA GLY A 226 2.56 -6.60 -12.37
C GLY A 226 4.08 -6.38 -12.39
N ALA A 227 4.84 -7.31 -12.97
CA ALA A 227 6.30 -7.20 -13.12
C ALA A 227 6.68 -6.08 -14.11
N ILE A 228 6.07 -6.05 -15.29
CA ILE A 228 6.35 -5.03 -16.32
C ILE A 228 5.97 -3.63 -15.80
N SER A 229 4.76 -3.48 -15.25
CA SER A 229 4.30 -2.20 -14.67
C SER A 229 5.23 -1.74 -13.53
N SER A 230 5.71 -2.66 -12.70
CA SER A 230 6.62 -2.35 -11.59
C SER A 230 7.99 -1.87 -12.05
N VAL A 231 8.62 -2.57 -13.02
CA VAL A 231 9.88 -2.12 -13.61
C VAL A 231 9.69 -0.77 -14.29
N SER A 232 8.59 -0.59 -15.02
CA SER A 232 8.30 0.65 -15.74
C SER A 232 8.17 1.87 -14.83
N GLN A 233 7.46 1.73 -13.71
CA GLN A 233 7.26 2.81 -12.74
C GLN A 233 8.43 2.98 -11.76
N LEU A 234 9.51 2.20 -11.88
CA LEU A 234 10.56 2.09 -10.86
C LEU A 234 9.98 1.81 -9.47
N SER A 235 8.99 0.92 -9.36
CA SER A 235 8.25 0.65 -8.13
C SER A 235 8.27 -0.84 -7.79
N ARG A 236 8.35 -1.19 -6.50
CA ARG A 236 8.23 -2.59 -6.05
C ARG A 236 6.78 -3.00 -5.78
N ALA A 237 5.83 -2.31 -6.41
CA ALA A 237 4.38 -2.44 -6.13
C ALA A 237 3.77 -3.77 -6.61
N MET A 238 4.47 -4.56 -7.43
CA MET A 238 4.03 -5.89 -7.86
C MET A 238 3.55 -6.74 -6.69
N ILE A 239 4.27 -6.75 -5.57
CA ILE A 239 3.91 -7.58 -4.41
C ILE A 239 2.51 -7.24 -3.86
N LEU A 240 2.10 -5.98 -3.95
CA LEU A 240 0.80 -5.52 -3.50
C LEU A 240 -0.28 -5.77 -4.56
N ASN A 241 -0.07 -5.30 -5.79
CA ASN A 241 -1.05 -5.43 -6.87
C ASN A 241 -1.26 -6.91 -7.24
N SER A 242 -0.21 -7.63 -7.64
CA SER A 242 -0.30 -9.04 -7.99
C SER A 242 -0.66 -9.91 -6.78
N GLY A 243 -0.23 -9.53 -5.57
CA GLY A 243 -0.61 -10.22 -4.33
C GLY A 243 -2.11 -10.11 -4.06
N SER A 244 -2.71 -8.95 -4.27
CA SER A 244 -4.16 -8.75 -4.15
C SER A 244 -4.94 -9.53 -5.20
N ILE A 245 -4.46 -9.58 -6.44
CA ILE A 245 -5.04 -10.41 -7.51
C ILE A 245 -4.99 -11.89 -7.14
N LEU A 246 -3.84 -12.38 -6.66
CA LEU A 246 -3.70 -13.76 -6.21
C LEU A 246 -4.64 -14.06 -5.03
N TYR A 247 -4.76 -13.15 -4.07
CA TYR A 247 -5.67 -13.32 -2.93
C TYR A 247 -7.13 -13.42 -3.38
N GLY A 248 -7.56 -12.52 -4.27
CA GLY A 248 -8.90 -12.55 -4.86
C GLY A 248 -9.16 -13.81 -5.68
N ALA A 249 -8.17 -14.26 -6.47
CA ALA A 249 -8.25 -15.47 -7.27
C ALA A 249 -8.38 -16.74 -6.40
N ILE A 250 -7.62 -16.84 -5.30
CA ILE A 250 -7.76 -17.95 -4.35
C ILE A 250 -9.13 -17.90 -3.67
N PHE A 251 -9.59 -16.72 -3.26
CA PHE A 251 -10.90 -16.56 -2.62
C PHE A 251 -12.04 -16.98 -3.56
N GLN A 252 -12.02 -16.52 -4.81
CA GLN A 252 -12.98 -16.90 -5.85
C GLN A 252 -12.93 -18.40 -6.17
N ALA A 253 -11.74 -18.99 -6.30
CA ALA A 253 -11.59 -20.42 -6.53
C ALA A 253 -12.20 -21.27 -5.42
N ARG A 254 -12.07 -20.85 -4.16
CA ARG A 254 -12.71 -21.55 -3.02
C ARG A 254 -14.23 -21.48 -3.08
N LEU A 255 -14.80 -20.30 -3.30
CA LEU A 255 -16.26 -20.16 -3.42
C LEU A 255 -16.82 -20.93 -4.63
N GLY A 256 -16.03 -21.12 -5.68
CA GLY A 256 -16.38 -21.94 -6.86
C GLY A 256 -16.03 -23.42 -6.76
N ALA A 257 -15.71 -23.90 -5.55
CA ALA A 257 -15.35 -25.29 -5.25
C ALA A 257 -14.25 -25.86 -6.19
N LEU A 258 -13.29 -25.03 -6.58
CA LEU A 258 -12.15 -25.48 -7.38
C LEU A 258 -11.12 -26.20 -6.50
N THR A 259 -10.87 -27.47 -6.82
CA THR A 259 -9.78 -28.22 -6.20
C THR A 259 -8.44 -27.82 -6.81
N LEU A 260 -7.64 -27.11 -6.03
CA LEU A 260 -6.27 -26.75 -6.36
C LEU A 260 -5.32 -27.93 -6.10
N LYS A 261 -4.69 -28.47 -7.15
CA LYS A 261 -3.63 -29.47 -6.98
C LYS A 261 -2.43 -28.82 -6.28
N LYS A 262 -1.86 -29.49 -5.27
CA LYS A 262 -0.68 -28.99 -4.53
C LYS A 262 0.47 -28.56 -5.44
N ARG A 263 0.75 -29.35 -6.50
CA ARG A 263 1.77 -29.02 -7.52
C ARG A 263 1.51 -27.68 -8.20
N LEU A 264 0.26 -27.37 -8.53
CA LEU A 264 -0.10 -26.11 -9.19
C LEU A 264 0.06 -24.92 -8.25
N VAL A 265 -0.30 -25.09 -6.97
CA VAL A 265 -0.06 -24.05 -5.94
C VAL A 265 1.43 -23.71 -5.85
N VAL A 266 2.30 -24.73 -5.81
CA VAL A 266 3.75 -24.53 -5.78
C VAL A 266 4.23 -23.78 -7.03
N VAL A 267 3.77 -24.17 -8.22
CA VAL A 267 4.13 -23.48 -9.48
C VAL A 267 3.68 -22.02 -9.48
N VAL A 268 2.46 -21.72 -9.05
CA VAL A 268 1.94 -20.35 -8.97
C VAL A 268 2.74 -19.51 -7.97
N LEU A 269 3.10 -20.07 -6.82
CA LEU A 269 3.93 -19.37 -5.83
C LEU A 269 5.36 -19.13 -6.33
N LEU A 270 5.98 -20.12 -6.97
CA LEU A 270 7.30 -19.96 -7.58
C LEU A 270 7.29 -18.90 -8.68
N ALA A 271 6.25 -18.88 -9.52
CA ALA A 271 6.09 -17.86 -10.55
C ALA A 271 5.90 -16.46 -9.93
N PHE A 272 5.07 -16.34 -8.89
CA PHE A 272 4.85 -15.09 -8.17
C PHE A 272 6.15 -14.53 -7.58
N PHE A 273 6.87 -15.34 -6.79
CA PHE A 273 8.11 -14.90 -6.15
C PHE A 273 9.25 -14.72 -7.15
N GLY A 274 9.37 -15.58 -8.14
CA GLY A 274 10.38 -15.47 -9.20
C GLY A 274 10.23 -14.16 -9.99
N LEU A 275 9.00 -13.83 -10.41
CA LEU A 275 8.72 -12.58 -11.10
C LEU A 275 8.83 -11.36 -10.18
N PHE A 276 8.44 -11.47 -8.91
CA PHE A 276 8.64 -10.39 -7.93
C PHE A 276 10.12 -10.07 -7.74
N VAL A 277 10.96 -11.08 -7.48
CA VAL A 277 12.41 -10.91 -7.31
C VAL A 277 13.03 -10.34 -8.59
N SER A 278 12.68 -10.89 -9.75
CA SER A 278 13.14 -10.37 -11.05
C SER A 278 12.76 -8.89 -11.24
N SER A 279 11.50 -8.53 -10.99
CA SER A 279 11.05 -7.13 -11.08
C SER A 279 11.76 -6.22 -10.07
N ALA A 280 12.00 -6.68 -8.85
CA ALA A 280 12.70 -5.89 -7.83
C ALA A 280 14.18 -5.66 -8.18
N ILE A 281 14.83 -6.66 -8.78
CA ILE A 281 16.18 -6.53 -9.34
C ILE A 281 16.15 -5.54 -10.52
N GLY A 282 15.21 -5.69 -11.46
CA GLY A 282 15.06 -4.79 -12.61
C GLY A 282 14.84 -3.34 -12.18
N VAL A 283 13.94 -3.10 -11.22
CA VAL A 283 13.72 -1.77 -10.63
C VAL A 283 15.01 -1.23 -10.03
N THR A 284 15.75 -2.05 -9.28
CA THR A 284 17.01 -1.61 -8.64
C THR A 284 18.07 -1.30 -9.69
N TYR A 285 18.19 -2.11 -10.74
CA TYR A 285 19.11 -1.90 -11.85
C TYR A 285 18.82 -0.59 -12.58
N VAL A 286 17.56 -0.32 -12.94
CA VAL A 286 17.19 0.91 -13.65
C VAL A 286 17.37 2.13 -12.75
N ARG A 287 16.97 2.05 -11.47
CA ARG A 287 17.23 3.13 -10.48
C ARG A 287 18.72 3.40 -10.31
N ASN A 288 19.57 2.37 -10.33
CA ASN A 288 21.02 2.55 -10.19
C ASN A 288 21.61 3.37 -11.33
N HIS A 289 21.13 3.15 -12.56
CA HIS A 289 21.53 3.93 -13.72
C HIS A 289 20.94 5.34 -13.70
N ALA A 290 19.75 5.52 -13.12
CA ALA A 290 19.07 6.80 -13.08
C ALA A 290 19.57 7.74 -11.97
N TYR A 291 19.84 7.25 -10.75
CA TYR A 291 20.11 8.15 -9.61
C TYR A 291 20.79 7.60 -8.34
N VAL A 292 21.07 6.29 -8.20
CA VAL A 292 21.60 5.78 -6.92
C VAL A 292 22.99 6.32 -6.59
N GLY A 293 23.80 6.71 -7.58
CA GLY A 293 25.06 7.42 -7.32
C GLY A 293 24.86 8.75 -6.58
N GLU A 294 23.86 9.54 -6.99
CA GLU A 294 23.54 10.84 -6.38
C GLU A 294 22.92 10.66 -4.99
N LEU A 295 22.05 9.65 -4.82
CA LEU A 295 21.41 9.33 -3.52
C LEU A 295 22.42 8.78 -2.49
N PHE A 296 23.42 8.01 -2.93
CA PHE A 296 24.47 7.50 -2.05
C PHE A 296 25.37 8.64 -1.55
N GLU A 297 25.78 9.55 -2.45
CA GLU A 297 26.53 10.75 -2.06
C GLU A 297 25.73 11.66 -1.13
N LEU A 298 24.41 11.79 -1.34
CA LEU A 298 23.51 12.51 -0.44
C LEU A 298 23.46 11.91 0.97
N LYS A 299 23.23 10.60 1.08
CA LYS A 299 23.22 9.91 2.39
C LYS A 299 24.56 10.01 3.10
N LYS A 300 25.65 9.96 2.34
CA LYS A 300 27.01 10.11 2.86
C LYS A 300 27.24 11.53 3.41
N ARG A 301 26.77 12.57 2.72
CA ARG A 301 26.80 13.96 3.19
C ARG A 301 25.97 14.16 4.45
N MET A 302 24.78 13.59 4.52
CA MET A 302 23.92 13.66 5.72
C MET A 302 24.55 12.96 6.92
N ALA A 303 25.11 11.76 6.72
CA ALA A 303 25.79 11.05 7.80
C ALA A 303 26.99 11.85 8.29
N MET A 304 27.71 12.55 7.38
CA MET A 304 28.76 13.49 7.76
C MET A 304 28.21 14.70 8.52
N GLU A 305 27.20 15.43 8.03
CA GLU A 305 26.63 16.60 8.71
C GLU A 305 26.04 16.26 10.08
N GLU A 306 25.24 15.19 10.19
CA GLU A 306 24.65 14.73 11.46
C GLU A 306 25.75 14.31 12.45
N SER A 307 26.81 13.65 11.94
CA SER A 307 27.97 13.28 12.76
C SER A 307 28.82 14.48 13.16
N GLU A 308 28.97 15.50 12.31
CA GLU A 308 29.70 16.75 12.60
C GLU A 308 28.96 17.59 13.64
N GLN A 309 27.63 17.67 13.53
CA GLN A 309 26.79 18.40 14.49
C GLN A 309 26.84 17.75 15.88
N LYS A 310 26.85 16.41 15.96
CA LYS A 310 27.06 15.65 17.21
C LYS A 310 28.52 15.58 17.66
N ALA A 311 29.48 15.71 16.74
CA ALA A 311 30.92 15.75 17.04
C ALA A 311 31.40 17.11 17.57
N SER A 312 30.59 18.17 17.42
CA SER A 312 30.84 19.51 17.98
C SER A 312 31.01 19.51 19.51
N THR A 313 30.55 18.46 20.19
CA THR A 313 30.64 18.25 21.64
C THR A 313 31.96 17.59 22.09
N TYR A 314 32.82 17.15 21.17
CA TYR A 314 34.10 16.48 21.47
C TYR A 314 35.30 17.42 21.27
N ALA A 315 36.26 17.36 22.20
CA ALA A 315 37.34 18.37 22.33
C ALA A 315 38.46 18.26 21.27
N THR A 316 38.68 17.09 20.66
CA THR A 316 39.90 16.77 19.89
C THR A 316 39.60 16.29 18.45
N PRO A 317 40.30 16.79 17.41
CA PRO A 317 40.03 16.45 16.00
C PRO A 317 40.17 14.96 15.65
N ALA A 318 41.05 14.23 16.35
CA ALA A 318 41.27 12.80 16.13
C ALA A 318 40.08 11.95 16.61
N ASP A 319 39.51 12.28 17.77
CA ASP A 319 38.35 11.58 18.34
C ASP A 319 37.07 11.84 17.51
N LYS A 320 36.95 13.03 16.93
CA LYS A 320 35.90 13.36 15.94
C LYS A 320 35.99 12.43 14.74
N ALA A 321 37.17 12.25 14.15
CA ALA A 321 37.34 11.44 12.94
C ALA A 321 37.04 9.95 13.16
N VAL A 322 37.38 9.40 14.33
CA VAL A 322 37.08 8.00 14.68
C VAL A 322 35.58 7.80 14.93
N TYR A 323 34.94 8.70 15.69
CA TYR A 323 33.49 8.63 15.97
C TYR A 323 32.64 8.74 14.70
N VAL A 324 33.00 9.64 13.78
CA VAL A 324 32.33 9.81 12.48
C VAL A 324 32.44 8.52 11.66
N LYS A 325 33.65 7.97 11.53
CA LYS A 325 33.91 6.77 10.72
C LYS A 325 33.17 5.55 11.27
N GLU A 326 33.14 5.36 12.59
CA GLU A 326 32.49 4.21 13.23
C GLU A 326 30.95 4.29 13.16
N ASN A 327 30.36 5.48 13.32
CA ASN A 327 28.91 5.66 13.23
C ASN A 327 28.38 5.60 11.78
N VAL A 328 29.13 6.10 10.80
CA VAL A 328 28.78 5.96 9.37
C VAL A 328 28.75 4.48 8.95
N ILE A 329 29.68 3.67 9.46
CA ILE A 329 29.70 2.22 9.23
C ILE A 329 28.53 1.52 9.94
N LYS A 330 28.23 1.87 11.20
CA LYS A 330 27.05 1.32 11.91
C LYS A 330 25.71 1.71 11.25
N GLN A 331 25.57 2.94 10.74
CA GLN A 331 24.37 3.39 10.02
C GLN A 331 24.19 2.71 8.65
N SER A 332 25.28 2.30 7.99
CA SER A 332 25.23 1.58 6.70
C SER A 332 24.94 0.08 6.85
N VAL A 333 25.09 -0.49 8.05
CA VAL A 333 24.83 -1.92 8.36
C VAL A 333 23.42 -2.17 8.91
N VAL A 334 22.55 -1.14 8.94
CA VAL A 334 21.13 -1.30 9.29
C VAL A 334 20.43 -2.16 8.22
N GLY A 335 20.34 -3.45 8.53
CA GLY A 335 20.15 -4.54 7.58
C GLY A 335 18.77 -4.63 6.91
N VAL A 336 18.63 -5.66 6.08
CA VAL A 336 17.43 -5.98 5.27
C VAL A 336 16.11 -5.88 6.05
N ALA A 337 16.12 -6.19 7.36
CA ALA A 337 14.95 -6.06 8.24
C ALA A 337 14.46 -4.60 8.38
N ALA A 338 15.35 -3.63 8.52
CA ALA A 338 14.98 -2.22 8.59
C ALA A 338 14.36 -1.74 7.28
N LEU A 339 14.93 -2.15 6.13
CA LEU A 339 14.39 -1.86 4.80
C LEU A 339 12.99 -2.45 4.55
N PHE A 340 12.61 -3.50 5.27
CA PHE A 340 11.26 -4.05 5.22
C PHE A 340 10.31 -3.26 6.14
N LEU A 341 10.74 -2.97 7.36
CA LEU A 341 9.93 -2.23 8.34
C LEU A 341 9.65 -0.79 7.90
N ASP A 342 10.63 -0.12 7.31
CA ASP A 342 10.53 1.29 6.90
C ASP A 342 9.71 1.50 5.65
N ARG A 343 9.25 0.43 5.00
CA ARG A 343 8.30 0.53 3.88
C ARG A 343 6.86 0.76 4.32
N TRP A 344 6.53 0.41 5.55
CA TRP A 344 5.18 0.53 6.06
C TRP A 344 5.06 1.86 6.78
N VAL A 345 4.27 2.77 6.19
CA VAL A 345 3.94 4.06 6.80
C VAL A 345 2.97 3.82 7.96
N GLY A 346 3.26 4.38 9.13
CA GLY A 346 2.37 4.23 10.28
C GLY A 346 2.82 4.98 11.52
N ILE A 347 3.45 4.27 12.46
CA ILE A 347 3.69 4.77 13.82
C ILE A 347 4.62 5.98 13.87
N GLU A 348 5.62 6.05 12.99
CA GLU A 348 6.57 7.18 12.89
C GLU A 348 5.88 8.49 12.51
N GLY A 349 4.84 8.42 11.66
CA GLY A 349 4.05 9.59 11.33
C GLY A 349 3.26 10.10 12.55
N VAL A 350 2.74 9.17 13.36
CA VAL A 350 2.08 9.52 14.63
C VAL A 350 3.11 10.10 15.61
N MET A 351 4.32 9.57 15.68
CA MET A 351 5.42 10.12 16.50
C MET A 351 5.72 11.57 16.12
N ALA A 352 5.94 11.82 14.82
CA ALA A 352 6.24 13.16 14.32
C ALA A 352 5.11 14.16 14.60
N VAL A 353 3.87 13.79 14.27
CA VAL A 353 2.72 14.69 14.42
C VAL A 353 2.37 14.91 15.89
N SER A 354 2.27 13.85 16.68
CA SER A 354 1.85 13.99 18.08
C SER A 354 2.89 14.69 18.95
N SER A 355 4.13 14.81 18.48
CA SER A 355 5.20 15.57 19.14
C SER A 355 5.38 16.98 18.56
N TYR A 356 4.59 17.35 17.53
CA TYR A 356 4.70 18.66 16.90
C TYR A 356 4.15 19.77 17.80
N PRO A 357 4.89 20.86 18.05
CA PRO A 357 4.49 21.88 19.02
C PRO A 357 3.29 22.73 18.59
N HIS A 358 3.03 22.85 17.28
CA HIS A 358 2.00 23.74 16.73
C HIS A 358 0.81 22.98 16.13
N LEU A 359 0.28 21.98 16.85
CA LEU A 359 -0.96 21.31 16.48
C LEU A 359 -2.13 22.31 16.44
N GLY A 360 -3.06 22.10 15.51
CA GLY A 360 -4.24 22.95 15.40
C GLY A 360 -4.95 22.84 14.06
N TRP A 361 -6.10 23.50 13.97
CA TRP A 361 -6.90 23.52 12.73
C TRP A 361 -6.19 24.23 11.58
N ASP A 362 -5.33 25.21 11.85
CA ASP A 362 -4.53 25.87 10.82
C ASP A 362 -3.56 24.90 10.16
N LEU A 363 -2.87 24.08 10.97
CA LEU A 363 -1.98 23.03 10.48
C LEU A 363 -2.72 22.03 9.59
N TRP A 364 -3.90 21.59 10.03
CA TRP A 364 -4.75 20.69 9.24
C TRP A 364 -5.23 21.33 7.93
N ARG A 365 -5.65 22.60 7.95
CA ARG A 365 -6.09 23.32 6.75
C ARG A 365 -4.96 23.49 5.74
N GLN A 366 -3.77 23.87 6.21
CA GLN A 366 -2.58 24.01 5.36
C GLN A 366 -2.17 22.66 4.74
N GLY A 367 -2.12 21.60 5.56
CA GLY A 367 -1.85 20.25 5.07
C GLY A 367 -2.91 19.75 4.08
N TRP A 368 -4.19 20.07 4.30
CA TRP A 368 -5.26 19.70 3.37
C TRP A 368 -5.17 20.45 2.03
N ALA A 369 -4.78 21.72 2.08
CA ALA A 369 -4.64 22.61 0.93
C ALA A 369 -3.32 22.41 0.16
N GLU A 370 -2.47 21.46 0.55
CA GLU A 370 -1.25 21.13 -0.20
C GLU A 370 -1.58 20.77 -1.65
N VAL A 371 -0.88 21.41 -2.59
CA VAL A 371 -1.00 21.18 -4.03
C VAL A 371 0.25 20.48 -4.54
N TYR A 372 0.06 19.57 -5.50
CA TYR A 372 1.17 18.90 -6.18
C TYR A 372 2.11 19.92 -6.85
N ASP A 373 3.39 19.85 -6.48
CA ASP A 373 4.50 20.55 -7.12
C ASP A 373 5.70 19.60 -7.09
N GLU A 374 6.24 19.28 -8.27
CA GLU A 374 7.32 18.29 -8.43
C GLU A 374 8.70 18.84 -8.08
N ASN A 375 8.82 20.17 -7.92
CA ASN A 375 10.09 20.83 -7.62
C ASN A 375 10.17 21.31 -6.16
N LYS A 376 9.14 21.01 -5.34
CA LYS A 376 9.07 21.38 -3.93
C LYS A 376 8.95 20.17 -3.04
N LEU A 377 9.48 20.30 -1.83
CA LEU A 377 9.26 19.36 -0.75
C LEU A 377 7.78 19.33 -0.36
N SER A 378 7.33 18.19 0.15
CA SER A 378 5.99 18.07 0.71
C SER A 378 5.84 18.95 1.95
N PHE A 379 4.60 19.35 2.23
CA PHE A 379 4.24 20.06 3.46
C PHE A 379 4.74 19.32 4.70
N TYR A 380 4.61 17.99 4.72
CA TYR A 380 5.08 17.16 5.82
C TYR A 380 6.61 17.19 5.97
N ASP A 381 7.34 17.03 4.86
CA ASP A 381 8.82 17.08 4.83
C ASP A 381 9.37 18.45 5.23
N SER A 382 8.67 19.54 4.91
CA SER A 382 9.09 20.90 5.22
C SER A 382 8.83 21.30 6.67
N ASN A 383 7.71 20.84 7.24
CA ASN A 383 7.22 21.39 8.52
C ASN A 383 7.37 20.45 9.71
N MET A 384 7.33 19.13 9.52
CA MET A 384 7.20 18.19 10.64
C MET A 384 8.42 17.29 10.85
N ILE A 385 9.19 17.03 9.78
CA ILE A 385 10.34 16.13 9.85
C ILE A 385 11.58 16.75 9.23
N LEU A 386 12.75 16.32 9.70
CA LEU A 386 14.03 16.63 9.06
C LEU A 386 14.31 15.58 7.98
N SER A 387 13.60 15.68 6.87
CA SER A 387 13.69 14.71 5.78
C SER A 387 15.02 14.79 5.04
N ALA A 388 15.57 13.61 4.69
CA ALA A 388 16.72 13.47 3.79
C ALA A 388 16.51 14.15 2.42
N TYR A 389 15.25 14.32 2.02
CA TYR A 389 14.88 14.84 0.71
C TYR A 389 15.15 16.35 0.56
N ARG A 390 15.38 17.07 1.67
CA ARG A 390 15.77 18.49 1.65
C ARG A 390 17.02 18.78 0.85
N PHE A 391 17.91 17.79 0.76
CA PHE A 391 19.17 17.91 0.06
C PHE A 391 19.11 17.34 -1.37
N ALA A 392 18.01 16.68 -1.74
CA ALA A 392 17.86 16.11 -3.07
C ALA A 392 17.70 17.20 -4.13
N ASN A 393 18.23 16.95 -5.34
CA ASN A 393 18.04 17.85 -6.46
C ASN A 393 16.59 17.78 -6.96
N THR A 394 15.76 18.73 -6.53
CA THR A 394 14.32 18.75 -6.84
C THR A 394 14.00 18.99 -8.31
N SER A 395 14.96 19.45 -9.13
CA SER A 395 14.80 19.54 -10.59
C SER A 395 14.84 18.18 -11.29
N LYS A 396 15.32 17.14 -10.60
CA LYS A 396 15.45 15.78 -11.13
C LYS A 396 14.63 14.76 -10.34
N PHE A 397 14.57 14.94 -9.02
CA PHE A 397 13.96 13.97 -8.11
C PHE A 397 12.81 14.58 -7.35
N HIS A 398 11.75 13.79 -7.25
CA HIS A 398 10.59 14.13 -6.43
C HIS A 398 10.37 13.03 -5.39
N PHE A 399 10.97 13.22 -4.22
CA PHE A 399 10.83 12.32 -3.08
C PHE A 399 9.91 12.92 -2.03
N VAL A 400 9.09 12.07 -1.41
CA VAL A 400 8.06 12.50 -0.47
C VAL A 400 8.00 11.51 0.69
N SER A 401 8.04 12.04 1.92
CA SER A 401 7.68 11.28 3.12
C SER A 401 6.21 11.44 3.42
N LEU A 402 5.62 10.44 4.08
CA LEU A 402 4.18 10.39 4.32
C LEU A 402 3.91 10.23 5.81
N SER A 403 3.00 11.04 6.34
CA SER A 403 2.57 10.93 7.74
C SER A 403 1.61 9.76 7.97
N GLY A 404 0.86 9.35 6.94
CA GLY A 404 -0.20 8.37 7.06
C GLY A 404 -1.49 8.96 7.63
N ILE A 405 -2.62 8.29 7.38
CA ILE A 405 -3.95 8.89 7.60
C ILE A 405 -4.25 9.14 9.08
N VAL A 406 -3.81 8.26 9.98
CA VAL A 406 -4.03 8.43 11.44
C VAL A 406 -3.32 9.68 11.92
N ALA A 407 -2.07 9.88 11.51
CA ALA A 407 -1.29 11.06 11.87
C ALA A 407 -1.91 12.32 11.26
N PHE A 408 -2.26 12.29 9.97
CA PHE A 408 -2.88 13.43 9.27
C PHE A 408 -4.16 13.93 9.96
N PHE A 409 -5.08 13.02 10.30
CA PHE A 409 -6.31 13.40 11.01
C PHE A 409 -6.09 13.78 12.48
N PHE A 410 -4.87 13.65 12.99
CA PHE A 410 -4.47 14.15 14.30
C PHE A 410 -3.74 15.51 14.24
N TYR A 411 -3.58 16.15 13.07
CA TYR A 411 -3.01 17.51 12.97
C TYR A 411 -3.73 18.54 13.87
N PRO A 412 -5.07 18.48 14.09
CA PRO A 412 -5.74 19.36 15.05
C PRO A 412 -5.46 19.04 16.53
N GLY A 413 -4.81 17.91 16.85
CA GLY A 413 -4.62 17.42 18.22
C GLY A 413 -5.87 16.82 18.87
N SER A 414 -6.94 16.58 18.10
CA SER A 414 -8.24 16.10 18.61
C SER A 414 -8.47 14.61 18.36
N TYR A 415 -8.59 13.84 19.45
CA TYR A 415 -8.96 12.42 19.40
C TYR A 415 -10.36 12.20 18.83
N ILE A 416 -11.30 13.08 19.15
CA ILE A 416 -12.69 13.00 18.68
C ILE A 416 -12.73 13.14 17.15
N PHE A 417 -12.05 14.16 16.63
CA PHE A 417 -11.98 14.38 15.19
C PHE A 417 -11.30 13.21 14.46
N LEU A 418 -10.18 12.71 15.00
CA LEU A 418 -9.50 11.52 14.48
C LEU A 418 -10.44 10.33 14.44
N PHE A 419 -11.10 10.01 15.56
CA PHE A 419 -11.97 8.85 15.68
C PHE A 419 -13.10 8.87 14.65
N PHE A 420 -13.88 9.96 14.62
CA PHE A 420 -15.01 10.06 13.70
C PHE A 420 -14.59 10.11 12.24
N SER A 421 -13.49 10.79 11.92
CA SER A 421 -12.96 10.81 10.55
C SER A 421 -12.58 9.40 10.09
N MET A 422 -11.90 8.63 10.93
CA MET A 422 -11.51 7.25 10.62
C MET A 422 -12.71 6.31 10.51
N VAL A 423 -13.77 6.50 11.32
CA VAL A 423 -15.03 5.75 11.16
C VAL A 423 -15.66 6.05 9.80
N CYS A 424 -15.83 7.33 9.47
CA CYS A 424 -16.44 7.77 8.21
C CYS A 424 -15.67 7.24 6.99
N LEU A 425 -14.35 7.32 7.03
CA LEU A 425 -13.48 6.84 5.94
C LEU A 425 -13.53 5.32 5.78
N GLY A 426 -13.54 4.57 6.89
CA GLY A 426 -13.69 3.12 6.85
C GLY A 426 -15.04 2.68 6.27
N VAL A 427 -16.12 3.37 6.63
CA VAL A 427 -17.45 3.13 6.07
C VAL A 427 -17.50 3.49 4.58
N ALA A 428 -16.95 4.64 4.20
CA ALA A 428 -16.88 5.08 2.80
C ALA A 428 -16.10 4.10 1.92
N ALA A 429 -14.98 3.57 2.41
CA ALA A 429 -14.22 2.53 1.71
C ALA A 429 -15.03 1.25 1.50
N GLY A 430 -15.79 0.83 2.52
CA GLY A 430 -16.71 -0.31 2.40
C GLY A 430 -17.85 -0.08 1.40
N LEU A 431 -18.37 1.14 1.31
CA LEU A 431 -19.36 1.52 0.30
C LEU A 431 -18.76 1.50 -1.10
N LEU A 432 -17.52 1.97 -1.27
CA LEU A 432 -16.84 1.93 -2.56
C LEU A 432 -16.59 0.48 -3.01
N GLU A 433 -16.19 -0.41 -2.12
CA GLU A 433 -16.06 -1.83 -2.45
C GLU A 433 -17.41 -2.48 -2.81
N LEU A 434 -18.50 -2.09 -2.13
CA LEU A 434 -19.86 -2.52 -2.52
C LEU A 434 -20.22 -2.05 -3.95
N LEU A 435 -19.90 -0.80 -4.30
CA LEU A 435 -20.12 -0.27 -5.65
C LEU A 435 -19.32 -1.06 -6.69
N VAL A 436 -18.03 -1.29 -6.43
CA VAL A 436 -17.16 -2.13 -7.28
C VAL A 436 -17.74 -3.54 -7.43
N TYR A 437 -18.20 -4.15 -6.34
CA TYR A 437 -18.77 -5.49 -6.39
C TYR A 437 -20.05 -5.53 -7.23
N ARG A 438 -20.98 -4.61 -7.01
CA ARG A 438 -22.27 -4.60 -7.73
C ARG A 438 -22.11 -4.30 -9.22
N PHE A 439 -21.34 -3.26 -9.55
CA PHE A 439 -21.23 -2.76 -10.92
C PHE A 439 -20.05 -3.39 -11.68
N GLY A 440 -19.04 -3.91 -11.00
CA GLY A 440 -17.91 -4.64 -11.58
C GLY A 440 -18.20 -6.10 -11.91
N GLY A 441 -19.46 -6.48 -12.13
CA GLY A 441 -19.82 -7.83 -12.55
C GLY A 441 -19.79 -8.89 -11.43
N LYS A 442 -19.78 -8.47 -10.15
CA LYS A 442 -19.54 -9.34 -8.98
C LYS A 442 -18.16 -10.01 -9.00
N ASN A 443 -17.20 -9.40 -9.69
CA ASN A 443 -15.82 -9.86 -9.81
C ASN A 443 -15.06 -9.68 -8.48
N LEU A 444 -14.83 -10.78 -7.76
CA LEU A 444 -14.13 -10.78 -6.47
C LEU A 444 -12.64 -10.45 -6.60
N ILE A 445 -12.03 -10.77 -7.75
CA ILE A 445 -10.63 -10.44 -8.03
C ILE A 445 -10.46 -8.92 -8.17
N LEU A 446 -11.39 -8.27 -8.88
CA LEU A 446 -11.44 -6.81 -9.00
C LEU A 446 -11.67 -6.14 -7.64
N CYS A 447 -12.58 -6.68 -6.82
CA CYS A 447 -12.82 -6.17 -5.47
C CYS A 447 -11.58 -6.29 -4.59
N SER A 448 -10.84 -7.39 -4.71
CA SER A 448 -9.56 -7.58 -3.98
C SER A 448 -8.53 -6.53 -4.37
N LEU A 449 -8.37 -6.27 -5.67
CA LEU A 449 -7.44 -5.25 -6.16
C LEU A 449 -7.83 -3.85 -5.66
N PHE A 450 -9.09 -3.45 -5.79
CA PHE A 450 -9.52 -2.11 -5.34
C PHE A 450 -9.55 -1.96 -3.83
N GLY A 451 -9.95 -3.00 -3.07
CA GLY A 451 -9.84 -3.00 -1.62
C GLY A 451 -8.41 -2.77 -1.15
N GLN A 452 -7.44 -3.40 -1.82
CA GLN A 452 -6.01 -3.18 -1.57
C GLN A 452 -5.58 -1.74 -1.90
N ILE A 453 -5.95 -1.22 -3.07
CA ILE A 453 -5.57 0.14 -3.50
C ILE A 453 -6.12 1.20 -2.56
N ILE A 454 -7.37 1.06 -2.11
CA ILE A 454 -8.02 1.97 -1.16
C ILE A 454 -7.28 1.92 0.19
N ALA A 455 -7.03 0.72 0.72
CA ALA A 455 -6.29 0.55 1.97
C ALA A 455 -4.85 1.12 1.86
N TYR A 456 -4.20 0.94 0.71
CA TYR A 456 -2.87 1.49 0.46
C TYR A 456 -2.87 3.02 0.41
N ARG A 457 -3.91 3.65 -0.16
CA ARG A 457 -4.06 5.12 -0.12
C ARG A 457 -4.23 5.63 1.31
N PHE A 458 -4.95 4.91 2.16
CA PHE A 458 -5.10 5.28 3.58
C PHE A 458 -3.79 5.14 4.33
N MET A 459 -3.04 4.06 4.12
CA MET A 459 -1.71 3.93 4.74
C MET A 459 -0.75 5.04 4.27
N ASN A 460 -0.75 5.36 2.98
CA ASN A 460 0.16 6.34 2.35
C ASN A 460 -0.51 7.73 2.19
N PHE A 461 -1.35 8.11 3.16
CA PHE A 461 -2.00 9.42 3.17
C PHE A 461 -1.04 10.49 3.70
N GLY A 462 -1.36 11.77 3.48
CA GLY A 462 -0.60 12.90 4.02
C GLY A 462 0.15 13.73 2.98
N TYR A 463 0.23 13.27 1.72
CA TYR A 463 0.69 14.06 0.58
C TYR A 463 -0.45 14.33 -0.39
N VAL A 464 -0.65 15.62 -0.71
CA VAL A 464 -1.71 16.15 -1.58
C VAL A 464 -3.06 15.48 -1.27
N PRO A 465 -3.54 15.57 -0.02
CA PRO A 465 -4.67 14.79 0.46
C PRO A 465 -5.97 15.10 -0.29
N ALA A 466 -6.19 16.38 -0.67
CA ALA A 466 -7.35 16.81 -1.42
C ALA A 466 -7.49 16.08 -2.75
N GLN A 467 -6.39 15.73 -3.43
CA GLN A 467 -6.41 15.02 -4.72
C GLN A 467 -6.82 13.53 -4.61
N SER A 468 -7.14 13.03 -3.42
CA SER A 468 -7.64 11.64 -3.27
C SER A 468 -8.90 11.37 -4.09
N TYR A 469 -9.70 12.39 -4.41
CA TYR A 469 -10.86 12.25 -5.30
C TYR A 469 -10.46 11.76 -6.70
N LEU A 470 -9.23 12.02 -7.18
CA LEU A 470 -8.76 11.52 -8.47
C LEU A 470 -8.67 9.99 -8.47
N LEU A 471 -8.16 9.41 -7.38
CA LEU A 471 -8.06 7.95 -7.24
C LEU A 471 -9.47 7.33 -7.17
N PHE A 472 -10.30 7.82 -6.25
CA PHE A 472 -11.64 7.26 -6.04
C PHE A 472 -12.55 7.49 -7.26
N GLY A 473 -12.47 8.67 -7.88
CA GLY A 473 -13.15 8.99 -9.12
C GLY A 473 -12.68 8.12 -10.28
N SER A 474 -11.39 7.80 -10.39
CA SER A 474 -10.87 6.88 -11.41
C SER A 474 -11.36 5.44 -11.19
N ILE A 475 -11.50 4.98 -9.94
CA ILE A 475 -12.11 3.68 -9.64
C ILE A 475 -13.57 3.67 -10.09
N ALA A 476 -14.33 4.70 -9.73
CA ALA A 476 -15.74 4.83 -10.13
C ALA A 476 -15.90 4.90 -11.66
N LEU A 477 -15.05 5.70 -12.34
CA LEU A 477 -15.03 5.81 -13.80
C LEU A 477 -14.71 4.48 -14.46
N TYR A 478 -13.72 3.73 -13.96
CA TYR A 478 -13.39 2.42 -14.50
C TYR A 478 -14.58 1.45 -14.43
N VAL A 479 -15.25 1.39 -13.28
CA VAL A 479 -16.42 0.55 -13.08
C VAL A 479 -17.60 0.99 -13.98
N PHE A 480 -17.79 2.30 -14.14
CA PHE A 480 -18.77 2.86 -15.08
C PHE A 480 -18.47 2.45 -16.52
N LEU A 481 -17.21 2.56 -16.96
CA LEU A 481 -16.78 2.14 -18.30
C LEU A 481 -17.03 0.65 -18.54
N LEU A 482 -16.75 -0.20 -17.54
CA LEU A 482 -17.08 -1.63 -17.64
C LEU A 482 -18.58 -1.87 -17.87
N CYS A 483 -19.44 -1.19 -17.12
CA CYS A 483 -20.89 -1.28 -17.29
C CYS A 483 -21.32 -0.78 -18.67
N PHE A 484 -20.81 0.37 -19.09
CA PHE A 484 -21.15 1.01 -20.35
C PHE A 484 -20.77 0.14 -21.55
N VAL A 485 -19.53 -0.38 -21.57
CA VAL A 485 -19.04 -1.25 -22.65
C VAL A 485 -19.83 -2.56 -22.69
N ASP A 486 -20.10 -3.16 -21.53
CA ASP A 486 -20.89 -4.39 -21.47
C ASP A 486 -22.29 -4.21 -22.07
N LYS A 487 -23.02 -3.15 -21.68
CA LYS A 487 -24.36 -2.86 -22.21
C LYS A 487 -24.34 -2.55 -23.69
N THR A 488 -23.32 -1.84 -24.17
CA THR A 488 -23.14 -1.54 -25.60
C THR A 488 -22.93 -2.82 -26.41
N LEU A 489 -22.14 -3.77 -25.90
CA LEU A 489 -21.89 -5.05 -26.55
C LEU A 489 -23.14 -5.94 -26.56
N ILE A 490 -23.93 -5.94 -25.48
CA ILE A 490 -25.23 -6.65 -25.45
C ILE A 490 -26.16 -6.11 -26.54
N TYR A 491 -26.29 -4.79 -26.62
CA TYR A 491 -27.12 -4.14 -27.64
C TYR A 491 -26.64 -4.44 -29.07
N ALA A 492 -25.33 -4.35 -29.32
CA ALA A 492 -24.74 -4.71 -30.61
C ALA A 492 -25.05 -6.18 -30.96
N ARG A 493 -24.85 -7.11 -30.01
CA ARG A 493 -25.15 -8.54 -30.21
C ARG A 493 -26.61 -8.78 -30.58
N SER A 494 -27.57 -8.11 -29.94
CA SER A 494 -28.98 -8.26 -30.30
C SER A 494 -29.33 -7.82 -31.72
N LYS A 495 -28.57 -6.87 -32.29
CA LYS A 495 -28.80 -6.34 -33.65
C LYS A 495 -28.15 -7.17 -34.76
N PHE A 496 -27.07 -7.89 -34.45
CA PHE A 496 -26.36 -8.74 -35.42
C PHE A 496 -26.75 -10.23 -35.33
N ALA A 497 -27.63 -10.60 -34.40
CA ALA A 497 -28.18 -11.95 -34.27
C ALA A 497 -29.50 -12.14 -35.04
N THR A 498 -30.05 -11.05 -35.61
CA THR A 498 -31.07 -11.03 -36.67
C THR A 498 -30.38 -10.89 -38.02
#